data_AF-A0A7V9F1Y3-F1
#
_entry.id   AF-A0A7V9F1Y3-F1
#
_cell.length_a   1.000
_cell.length_b   1.000
_cell.length_c   1.000
_cell.angle_alpha   90.00
_cell.angle_beta   90.00
_cell.angle_gamma   90.00
#
_symmetry.space_group_name_H-M   'P 1'
#
loop_
_entity.id
_entity.type
_entity.pdbx_description
1 polymer ?
#
loop_
_entity_poly.entity_id
_entity_poly.type
_entity_poly.pdbx_seq_one_letter_code
_entity_poly.pdbx_strand_id
1 'polypeptide(L)'
;MFDELKQSLREAMGRVSSPEEKRAVVTLMRDAIVEAKISAASMRDGITETGKRLSLERQSLETARRRGQLAAGINDSETARIAVEYESKHAERVTILERKLAAQEEELALAEREIGGMTQQLKAVGAGVPPGGTSPRAPETDSDAEVSRLKRDIDRAARTAQAEDQLAELKRRMKK
;
A
#
# COMPACT_ATOMS: atom_id res chain seq x y z
N MET A 1 -6.18 -11.64 -4.27
CA MET A 1 -6.42 -11.09 -5.63
C MET A 1 -5.35 -11.53 -6.62
N PHE A 2 -4.06 -11.64 -6.24
CA PHE A 2 -3.00 -12.04 -7.16
C PHE A 2 -2.87 -13.56 -7.37
N ASP A 3 -3.74 -14.39 -6.78
CA ASP A 3 -3.60 -15.85 -6.83
C ASP A 3 -3.96 -16.44 -8.19
N GLU A 4 -4.96 -15.90 -8.90
CA GLU A 4 -5.27 -16.29 -10.28
C GLU A 4 -4.11 -15.91 -11.23
N LEU A 5 -3.48 -14.76 -10.99
CA LEU A 5 -2.29 -14.35 -11.74
C LEU A 5 -1.10 -15.28 -11.45
N LYS A 6 -0.88 -15.66 -10.18
CA LYS A 6 0.17 -16.63 -9.81
C LYS A 6 -0.08 -18.01 -10.41
N GLN A 7 -1.34 -18.45 -10.48
CA GLN A 7 -1.69 -19.78 -10.97
C GLN A 7 -1.54 -19.87 -12.49
N SER A 8 -2.07 -18.90 -13.23
CA SER A 8 -1.86 -18.78 -14.68
C SER A 8 -0.38 -18.67 -15.04
N LEU A 9 0.41 -17.93 -14.25
CA LEU A 9 1.85 -17.81 -14.43
C LEU A 9 2.60 -19.13 -14.15
N ARG A 10 2.21 -19.88 -13.12
CA ARG A 10 2.81 -21.19 -12.80
C ARG A 10 2.56 -22.20 -13.93
N GLU A 11 1.35 -22.21 -14.48
CA GLU A 11 0.98 -23.07 -15.60
C GLU A 11 1.72 -22.68 -16.88
N ALA A 12 1.89 -21.38 -17.14
CA ALA A 12 2.70 -20.90 -18.25
C ALA A 12 4.16 -21.34 -18.10
N MET A 13 4.77 -21.20 -16.92
CA MET A 13 6.15 -21.64 -16.67
C MET A 13 6.35 -23.16 -16.84
N GLY A 14 5.33 -23.97 -16.55
CA GLY A 14 5.38 -25.42 -16.77
C GLY A 14 5.40 -25.84 -18.25
N ARG A 15 5.00 -24.95 -19.17
CA ARG A 15 4.94 -25.21 -20.62
C ARG A 15 6.08 -24.60 -21.43
N VAL A 16 6.82 -23.67 -20.83
CA VAL A 16 7.84 -22.87 -21.52
C VAL A 16 9.09 -23.72 -21.80
N SER A 17 9.37 -23.91 -23.08
CA SER A 17 10.41 -24.84 -23.56
C SER A 17 11.59 -24.11 -24.20
N SER A 18 11.40 -22.87 -24.68
CA SER A 18 12.45 -22.09 -25.35
C SER A 18 13.09 -21.00 -24.47
N PRO A 19 14.37 -20.65 -24.67
CA PRO A 19 15.03 -19.54 -23.96
C PRO A 19 14.37 -18.18 -24.17
N GLU A 20 13.73 -17.95 -25.33
CA GLU A 20 13.03 -16.69 -25.64
C GLU A 20 11.73 -16.55 -24.85
N GLU A 21 10.94 -17.63 -24.75
CA GLU A 21 9.74 -17.68 -23.91
C GLU A 21 10.07 -17.47 -22.43
N LYS A 22 11.18 -18.04 -21.93
CA LYS A 22 11.65 -17.80 -20.55
C LYS A 22 11.94 -16.33 -20.30
N ARG A 23 12.60 -15.64 -21.24
CA ARG A 23 12.87 -14.21 -21.14
C ARG A 23 11.58 -13.38 -21.16
N ALA A 24 10.62 -13.74 -22.02
CA ALA A 24 9.32 -13.07 -22.08
C ALA A 24 8.55 -13.20 -20.75
N VAL A 25 8.52 -14.40 -20.15
CA VAL A 25 7.88 -14.63 -18.85
C VAL A 25 8.57 -13.84 -17.74
N VAL A 26 9.91 -13.81 -17.70
CA VAL A 26 10.66 -13.02 -16.71
C VAL A 26 10.36 -11.53 -16.82
N THR A 27 10.21 -10.98 -18.03
CA THR A 27 9.81 -9.58 -18.23
C THR A 27 8.39 -9.34 -17.73
N LEU A 28 7.42 -10.18 -18.08
CA LEU A 28 6.05 -10.08 -17.58
C LEU A 28 5.98 -10.14 -16.04
N MET A 29 6.78 -11.01 -15.42
CA MET A 29 6.87 -11.10 -13.96
C MET A 29 7.44 -9.82 -13.34
N ARG A 30 8.44 -9.19 -13.97
CA ARG A 30 8.98 -7.91 -13.51
C ARG A 30 7.93 -6.82 -13.58
N ASP A 31 7.22 -6.72 -14.69
CA ASP A 31 6.18 -5.70 -14.89
C ASP A 31 5.05 -5.86 -13.86
N ALA A 32 4.57 -7.09 -13.65
CA ALA A 32 3.56 -7.38 -12.63
C ALA A 32 4.02 -7.04 -11.20
N ILE A 33 5.30 -7.28 -10.86
CA ILE A 33 5.85 -6.89 -9.56
C ILE A 33 5.92 -5.36 -9.42
N VAL A 34 6.29 -4.65 -10.48
CA VAL A 34 6.32 -3.18 -10.48
C VAL A 34 4.92 -2.63 -10.26
N GLU A 35 3.93 -3.12 -11.00
CA GLU A 35 2.53 -2.72 -10.84
C GLU A 35 2.01 -3.00 -9.43
N ALA A 36 2.27 -4.20 -8.89
CA ALA A 36 1.89 -4.56 -7.52
C ALA A 36 2.55 -3.63 -6.48
N LYS A 37 3.80 -3.22 -6.68
CA LYS A 37 4.48 -2.25 -5.80
C LYS A 37 3.87 -0.86 -5.86
N ILE A 38 3.46 -0.41 -7.05
CA ILE A 38 2.74 0.86 -7.21
C ILE A 38 1.41 0.80 -6.47
N SER A 39 0.64 -0.29 -6.64
CA SER A 39 -0.61 -0.50 -5.90
C SER A 39 -0.40 -0.52 -4.38
N ALA A 40 0.65 -1.18 -3.89
CA ALA A 40 1.00 -1.18 -2.46
C ALA A 40 1.39 0.22 -1.95
N ALA A 41 2.01 1.07 -2.78
CA ALA A 41 2.24 2.47 -2.42
C ALA A 41 0.92 3.23 -2.27
N SER A 42 -0.01 3.07 -3.21
CA SER A 42 -1.35 3.67 -3.11
C SER A 42 -2.14 3.18 -1.88
N MET A 43 -1.98 1.91 -1.49
CA MET A 43 -2.56 1.39 -0.24
C MET A 43 -2.00 2.10 1.00
N ARG A 44 -0.67 2.34 1.05
CA ARG A 44 -0.03 3.10 2.14
C ARG A 44 -0.52 4.55 2.21
N ASP A 45 -0.72 5.19 1.06
CA ASP A 45 -1.30 6.54 1.01
C ASP A 45 -2.74 6.54 1.54
N GLY A 46 -3.53 5.54 1.16
CA GLY A 46 -4.90 5.36 1.65
C GLY A 46 -4.97 5.12 3.17
N ILE A 47 -4.03 4.35 3.74
CA ILE A 47 -3.88 4.17 5.19
C ILE A 47 -3.57 5.51 5.87
N THR A 48 -2.62 6.26 5.31
CA THR A 48 -2.22 7.58 5.83
C THR A 48 -3.42 8.55 5.85
N GLU A 49 -4.21 8.58 4.78
CA GLU A 49 -5.41 9.41 4.70
C GLU A 49 -6.48 8.97 5.72
N THR A 50 -6.75 7.66 5.84
CA THR A 50 -7.68 7.13 6.85
C THR A 50 -7.21 7.47 8.26
N GLY A 51 -5.92 7.35 8.56
CA GLY A 51 -5.34 7.72 9.85
C GLY A 51 -5.52 9.21 10.16
N LYS A 52 -5.31 10.10 9.18
CA LYS A 52 -5.59 11.54 9.33
C LYS A 52 -7.07 11.80 9.63
N ARG A 53 -7.98 11.17 8.88
CA ARG A 53 -9.44 11.30 9.13
C ARG A 53 -9.83 10.80 10.51
N LEU A 54 -9.30 9.66 10.94
CA LEU A 54 -9.54 9.10 12.28
C LEU A 54 -9.06 10.05 13.38
N SER A 55 -7.88 10.65 13.22
CA SER A 55 -7.36 11.64 14.17
C SER A 55 -8.27 12.86 14.29
N LEU A 56 -8.73 13.42 13.15
CA LEU A 56 -9.66 14.55 13.14
C LEU A 56 -11.01 14.19 13.80
N GLU A 57 -11.56 13.02 13.49
CA GLU A 57 -12.83 12.58 14.05
C GLU A 57 -12.75 12.38 15.57
N ARG A 58 -11.63 11.82 16.08
CA ARG A 58 -11.37 11.71 17.52
C ARG A 58 -11.30 13.08 18.21
N GLN A 59 -10.69 14.08 17.57
CA GLN A 59 -10.67 15.46 18.08
C GLN A 59 -12.08 16.08 18.10
N SER A 60 -12.89 15.83 17.07
CA SER A 60 -14.29 16.27 17.03
C SER A 60 -15.12 15.61 18.15
N LEU A 61 -14.93 14.31 18.39
CA LEU A 61 -15.56 13.58 19.49
C LEU A 61 -15.21 14.20 20.85
N GLU A 62 -13.93 14.46 21.11
CA GLU A 62 -13.48 15.09 22.35
C GLU A 62 -14.05 16.51 22.50
N THR A 63 -14.13 17.25 21.40
CA THR A 63 -14.71 18.60 21.39
C THR A 63 -16.20 18.57 21.72
N ALA A 64 -16.96 17.64 21.14
CA ALA A 64 -18.38 17.46 21.43
C ALA A 64 -18.60 17.13 22.92
N ARG A 65 -17.80 16.19 23.47
CA ARG A 65 -17.81 15.84 24.91
C ARG A 65 -17.56 17.03 25.80
N ARG A 66 -16.47 17.77 25.56
CA ARG A 66 -16.12 18.96 26.38
C ARG A 66 -17.20 20.02 26.31
N ARG A 67 -17.73 20.32 25.11
CA ARG A 67 -18.80 21.31 24.95
C ARG A 67 -20.09 20.88 25.64
N GLY A 68 -20.46 19.60 25.57
CA GLY A 68 -21.61 19.06 26.28
C GLY A 68 -21.48 19.18 27.79
N GLN A 69 -20.31 18.86 28.34
CA GLN A 69 -20.02 19.02 29.77
C GLN A 69 -20.09 20.48 30.23
N LEU A 70 -19.53 21.40 29.44
CA LEU A 70 -19.60 22.84 29.73
C LEU A 70 -21.04 23.36 29.70
N ALA A 71 -21.82 22.98 28.69
CA ALA A 71 -23.23 23.35 28.57
C ALA A 71 -24.06 22.82 29.76
N ALA A 72 -23.86 21.57 30.15
CA ALA A 72 -24.50 21.00 31.33
C ALA A 72 -24.12 21.76 32.62
N GLY A 73 -22.85 22.16 32.76
CA GLY A 73 -22.35 22.93 33.90
C GLY A 73 -22.98 24.33 34.05
N ILE A 74 -23.49 24.91 32.97
CA ILE A 74 -24.21 26.21 32.99
C ILE A 74 -25.73 26.05 32.87
N ASN A 75 -26.25 24.83 32.97
CA ASN A 75 -27.67 24.48 32.80
C ASN A 75 -28.24 24.79 31.41
N ASP A 76 -27.40 24.86 30.36
CA ASP A 76 -27.84 24.90 28.98
C ASP A 76 -28.19 23.48 28.51
N SER A 77 -29.42 23.08 28.80
CA SER A 77 -29.93 21.74 28.51
C SER A 77 -30.07 21.43 27.01
N GLU A 78 -30.32 22.45 26.18
CA GLU A 78 -30.46 22.27 24.73
C GLU A 78 -29.10 21.96 24.10
N THR A 79 -28.08 22.77 24.40
CA THR A 79 -26.72 22.53 23.92
C THR A 79 -26.16 21.22 24.45
N ALA A 80 -26.41 20.88 25.72
CA ALA A 80 -25.99 19.60 26.29
C ALA A 80 -26.62 18.41 25.56
N ARG A 81 -27.93 18.47 25.25
CA ARG A 81 -28.65 17.44 24.47
C ARG A 81 -28.06 17.29 23.07
N ILE A 82 -27.83 18.40 22.37
CA ILE A 82 -27.24 18.39 21.02
C ILE A 82 -25.83 17.79 21.08
N ALA A 83 -25.01 18.16 22.07
CA ALA A 83 -23.67 17.63 22.21
C ALA A 83 -23.65 16.10 22.36
N VAL A 84 -24.61 15.50 23.09
CA VAL A 84 -24.75 14.04 23.20
C VAL A 84 -25.06 13.39 21.84
N GLU A 85 -25.93 14.00 21.04
CA GLU A 85 -26.22 13.48 19.69
C GLU A 85 -24.97 13.50 18.79
N TYR A 86 -24.19 14.58 18.83
CA TYR A 86 -22.94 14.67 18.08
C TYR A 86 -21.88 13.72 18.62
N GLU A 87 -21.79 13.54 19.94
CA GLU A 87 -20.89 12.57 20.56
C GLU A 87 -21.17 11.15 20.03
N SER A 88 -22.44 10.72 20.00
CA SER A 88 -22.82 9.40 19.46
C SER A 88 -22.37 9.25 18.01
N LYS A 89 -22.68 10.24 17.16
CA LYS A 89 -22.32 10.23 15.74
C LYS A 89 -20.81 10.16 15.52
N HIS A 90 -20.04 10.95 16.27
CA HIS A 90 -18.58 10.95 16.17
C HIS A 90 -17.98 9.63 16.70
N ALA A 91 -18.52 9.06 17.77
CA ALA A 91 -18.08 7.77 18.32
C ALA A 91 -18.32 6.62 17.34
N GLU A 92 -19.48 6.59 16.68
CA GLU A 92 -19.78 5.62 15.62
C GLU A 92 -18.80 5.75 14.45
N ARG A 93 -18.54 6.98 13.97
CA ARG A 93 -17.59 7.24 12.89
C ARG A 93 -16.16 6.85 13.26
N VAL A 94 -15.71 7.14 14.48
CA VAL A 94 -14.41 6.68 15.00
C VAL A 94 -14.31 5.16 14.91
N THR A 95 -15.34 4.45 15.39
CA THR A 95 -15.37 2.98 15.36
C THR A 95 -15.28 2.44 13.93
N ILE A 96 -16.00 3.05 12.98
CA ILE A 96 -15.95 2.67 11.57
C ILE A 96 -14.56 2.92 10.97
N LEU A 97 -13.96 4.09 11.25
CA LEU A 97 -12.65 4.45 10.74
C LEU A 97 -11.53 3.58 11.31
N GLU A 98 -11.63 3.17 12.59
CA GLU A 98 -10.70 2.22 13.20
C GLU A 98 -10.75 0.85 12.52
N ARG A 99 -11.95 0.30 12.30
CA ARG A 99 -12.12 -0.97 11.57
C ARG A 99 -11.61 -0.87 10.15
N LYS A 100 -11.87 0.25 9.47
CA LYS A 100 -11.36 0.51 8.13
C LYS A 100 -9.83 0.54 8.10
N LEU A 101 -9.22 1.25 9.05
CA LEU A 101 -7.76 1.34 9.15
C LEU A 101 -7.13 -0.03 9.35
N ALA A 102 -7.65 -0.82 10.30
CA ALA A 102 -7.18 -2.18 10.56
C ALA A 102 -7.27 -3.07 9.31
N ALA A 103 -8.41 -3.05 8.62
CA ALA A 103 -8.58 -3.83 7.39
C ALA A 103 -7.60 -3.40 6.28
N GLN A 104 -7.36 -2.09 6.12
CA GLN A 104 -6.39 -1.59 5.13
C GLN A 104 -4.95 -2.00 5.46
N GLU A 105 -4.56 -2.00 6.74
CA GLU A 105 -3.24 -2.45 7.20
C GLU A 105 -3.06 -3.96 6.98
N GLU A 106 -4.09 -4.76 7.25
CA GLU A 106 -4.08 -6.20 6.98
C GLU A 106 -3.95 -6.51 5.47
N GLU A 107 -4.68 -5.79 4.63
CA GLU A 107 -4.57 -5.94 3.17
C GLU A 107 -3.19 -5.54 2.64
N LEU A 108 -2.62 -4.43 3.13
CA LEU A 108 -1.26 -4.04 2.77
C LEU A 108 -0.26 -5.13 3.17
N ALA A 109 -0.37 -5.66 4.39
CA ALA A 109 0.51 -6.73 4.86
C ALA A 109 0.39 -7.99 3.99
N LEU A 110 -0.80 -8.32 3.50
CA LEU A 110 -1.00 -9.40 2.54
C LEU A 110 -0.30 -9.09 1.22
N ALA A 111 -0.55 -7.92 0.63
CA ALA A 111 0.05 -7.50 -0.64
C ALA A 111 1.59 -7.50 -0.58
N GLU A 112 2.18 -7.02 0.51
CA GLU A 112 3.64 -7.02 0.71
C GLU A 112 4.22 -8.44 0.76
N ARG A 113 3.54 -9.39 1.44
CA ARG A 113 3.94 -10.81 1.44
C ARG A 113 3.88 -11.39 0.03
N GLU A 114 2.85 -11.07 -0.74
CA GLU A 114 2.69 -11.56 -2.12
C GLU A 114 3.78 -11.02 -3.04
N ILE A 115 4.08 -9.71 -2.97
CA ILE A 115 5.18 -9.08 -3.70
C ILE A 115 6.52 -9.72 -3.34
N GLY A 116 6.75 -10.01 -2.05
CA GLY A 116 7.92 -10.74 -1.57
C GLY A 116 8.04 -12.12 -2.21
N GLY A 117 6.94 -12.88 -2.23
CA GLY A 117 6.87 -14.20 -2.86
C GLY A 117 7.13 -14.17 -4.37
N MET A 118 6.50 -13.25 -5.11
CA MET A 118 6.73 -13.07 -6.55
C MET A 118 8.18 -12.68 -6.84
N THR A 119 8.78 -11.81 -6.02
CA THR A 119 10.18 -11.39 -6.15
C THR A 119 11.14 -12.56 -5.93
N GLN A 120 10.87 -13.43 -4.95
CA GLN A 120 11.66 -14.64 -4.72
C GLN A 120 11.56 -15.63 -5.88
N GLN A 121 10.36 -15.83 -6.43
CA GLN A 121 10.15 -16.68 -7.60
C GLN A 121 10.89 -16.14 -8.83
N LEU A 122 10.83 -14.84 -9.08
CA LEU A 122 11.57 -14.20 -10.17
C LEU A 122 13.09 -14.42 -10.04
N LYS A 123 13.64 -14.34 -8.81
CA LYS A 123 15.06 -14.63 -8.56
C LYS A 123 15.42 -16.09 -8.84
N ALA A 124 14.57 -17.04 -8.41
CA ALA A 124 14.80 -18.46 -8.67
C ALA A 124 14.83 -18.77 -10.17
N VAL A 125 13.89 -18.21 -10.92
CA VAL A 125 13.83 -18.35 -12.39
C VAL A 125 15.05 -17.71 -13.05
N GLY A 126 15.47 -16.51 -12.61
CA GLY A 126 16.67 -15.84 -13.13
C GLY A 126 17.97 -16.58 -12.85
N ALA A 127 18.07 -17.27 -11.72
CA ALA A 127 19.22 -18.11 -11.35
C ALA A 127 19.20 -19.51 -12.00
N GLY A 128 18.19 -19.82 -12.83
CA GLY A 128 18.04 -21.14 -13.46
C GLY A 128 17.66 -22.26 -12.48
N VAL A 129 17.22 -21.92 -11.27
CA VAL A 129 16.76 -22.89 -10.26
C VAL A 129 15.32 -23.28 -10.60
N PRO A 130 15.03 -24.58 -10.83
CA PRO A 130 13.67 -25.00 -11.13
C PRO A 130 12.74 -24.68 -9.94
N PRO A 131 11.51 -24.19 -10.20
CA PRO A 131 10.57 -23.86 -9.14
C PRO A 131 10.17 -25.15 -8.41
N GLY A 132 10.66 -25.33 -7.18
CA GLY A 132 10.38 -26.51 -6.33
C GLY A 132 11.61 -27.22 -5.77
N GLY A 133 12.83 -26.85 -6.19
CA GLY A 133 14.06 -27.43 -5.61
C GLY A 133 14.47 -26.74 -4.31
N THR A 134 14.53 -27.49 -3.21
CA THR A 134 15.27 -27.08 -2.00
C THR A 134 16.73 -26.83 -2.39
N SER A 135 17.17 -25.57 -2.32
CA SER A 135 18.49 -25.14 -2.81
C SER A 135 19.63 -25.49 -1.84
N PRO A 136 20.77 -26.05 -2.31
CA PRO A 136 22.05 -25.90 -1.64
C PRO A 136 22.68 -24.55 -2.01
N ARG A 137 23.05 -23.80 -0.97
CA ARG A 137 23.65 -22.47 -0.96
C ARG A 137 24.74 -22.24 -2.03
N ALA A 138 24.60 -21.18 -2.82
CA ALA A 138 25.60 -20.64 -3.78
C ALA A 138 25.89 -19.15 -3.48
N PRO A 139 27.05 -18.59 -3.89
CA PRO A 139 27.71 -17.46 -3.23
C PRO A 139 27.08 -16.08 -3.54
N GLU A 140 27.02 -15.22 -2.51
CA GLU A 140 26.13 -14.07 -2.36
C GLU A 140 26.60 -12.73 -2.99
N THR A 141 27.68 -12.69 -3.78
CA THR A 141 28.38 -11.41 -4.05
C THR A 141 27.91 -10.61 -5.29
N ASP A 142 27.34 -11.24 -6.32
CA ASP A 142 26.94 -10.52 -7.55
C ASP A 142 25.47 -10.04 -7.49
N SER A 143 24.66 -10.69 -6.66
CA SER A 143 23.22 -10.46 -6.52
C SER A 143 22.87 -9.15 -5.81
N ASP A 144 23.70 -8.73 -4.85
CA ASP A 144 23.49 -7.50 -4.08
C ASP A 144 23.79 -6.23 -4.90
N ALA A 145 24.72 -6.32 -5.85
CA ALA A 145 25.04 -5.23 -6.77
C ALA A 145 23.88 -4.94 -7.73
N GLU A 146 23.20 -5.98 -8.21
CA GLU A 146 22.06 -5.85 -9.12
C GLU A 146 20.79 -5.34 -8.40
N VAL A 147 20.54 -5.82 -7.17
CA VAL A 147 19.46 -5.30 -6.30
C VAL A 147 19.69 -3.83 -5.96
N SER A 148 20.94 -3.43 -5.73
CA SER A 148 21.31 -2.03 -5.47
C SER A 148 21.18 -1.14 -6.70
N ARG A 149 21.30 -1.68 -7.92
CA ARG A 149 20.99 -0.96 -9.16
C ARG A 149 19.48 -0.76 -9.32
N LEU A 150 18.69 -1.83 -9.16
CA LEU A 150 17.23 -1.75 -9.25
C LEU A 150 16.62 -0.77 -8.24
N LYS A 151 17.10 -0.76 -6.99
CA LYS A 151 16.65 0.20 -5.97
C LYS A 151 16.92 1.65 -6.39
N ARG A 152 18.11 1.94 -6.94
CA ARG A 152 18.47 3.28 -7.41
C ARG A 152 17.62 3.74 -8.60
N ASP A 153 17.25 2.83 -9.49
CA ASP A 153 16.41 3.17 -10.64
C ASP A 153 14.96 3.42 -10.22
N ILE A 154 14.45 2.68 -9.23
CA ILE A 154 13.14 2.92 -8.60
C ILE A 154 13.12 4.28 -7.88
N ASP A 155 14.14 4.59 -7.09
CA ASP A 155 14.23 5.88 -6.38
C ASP A 155 14.32 7.06 -7.35
N ARG A 156 14.97 6.87 -8.50
CA ARG A 156 15.03 7.89 -9.57
C ARG A 156 13.64 8.10 -10.19
N ALA A 157 12.93 7.03 -10.51
CA ALA A 157 11.58 7.09 -11.09
C ALA A 157 10.56 7.73 -10.13
N ALA A 158 10.64 7.42 -8.83
CA ALA A 158 9.78 8.03 -7.82
C ALA A 158 10.01 9.55 -7.70
N ARG A 159 11.27 9.99 -7.76
CA ARG A 159 11.62 11.43 -7.71
C ARG A 159 11.16 12.19 -8.96
N THR A 160 11.24 11.58 -10.14
CA THR A 160 10.75 12.22 -11.37
C THR A 160 9.24 12.37 -11.36
N ALA A 161 8.49 11.36 -10.90
CA ALA A 161 7.04 11.46 -10.75
C ALA A 161 6.64 12.56 -9.76
N GLN A 162 7.30 12.64 -8.60
CA GLN A 162 7.04 13.71 -7.62
C GLN A 162 7.35 15.10 -8.17
N ALA A 163 8.40 15.25 -9.00
CA ALA A 163 8.73 16.53 -9.63
C ALA A 163 7.69 16.94 -10.67
N GLU A 164 7.13 15.98 -11.42
CA GLU A 164 6.07 16.23 -12.39
C GLU A 164 4.76 16.67 -11.73
N ASP A 165 4.40 16.05 -10.60
CA ASP A 165 3.22 16.43 -9.80
C ASP A 165 3.36 17.86 -9.24
N GLN A 166 4.53 18.21 -8.70
CA GLN A 166 4.82 19.57 -8.22
C GLN A 166 4.77 20.61 -9.34
N LEU A 167 5.27 20.26 -10.54
CA LEU A 167 5.19 21.11 -11.73
C LEU A 167 3.74 21.30 -12.21
N ALA A 168 2.92 20.25 -12.16
CA ALA A 168 1.50 20.33 -12.51
C ALA A 168 0.74 21.23 -11.54
N GLU A 169 1.02 21.13 -10.24
CA GLU A 169 0.42 21.95 -9.21
C GLU A 169 0.81 23.43 -9.34
N LEU A 170 2.09 23.73 -9.60
CA LEU A 170 2.58 25.09 -9.86
C LEU A 170 1.98 25.68 -11.13
N LYS A 171 1.90 24.92 -12.23
CA LYS A 171 1.24 25.35 -13.47
C LYS A 171 -0.25 25.66 -13.25
N ARG A 172 -0.93 24.90 -12.40
CA ARG A 172 -2.34 25.15 -12.03
C ARG A 172 -2.49 26.43 -11.19
N ARG A 173 -1.50 26.77 -10.35
CA ARG A 173 -1.48 28.00 -9.54
C ARG A 173 -1.11 29.25 -10.35
N MET A 174 -0.31 29.13 -11.40
CA MET A 174 0.10 30.25 -12.28
C MET A 174 -0.89 30.55 -13.42
N LYS A 175 -1.90 29.70 -13.64
CA LYS A 175 -2.94 29.89 -14.67
C LYS A 175 -4.23 30.54 -14.10
N LYS A 176 -4.15 31.10 -12.89
CA LYS A 176 -5.09 32.04 -12.29
C LYS A 176 -4.39 33.38 -12.13
#